data_AF-A0A0X8FAQ0-F1
#
_entry.id   AF-A0A0X8FAQ0-F1
#
_cell.length_a   1.000
_cell.length_b   1.000
_cell.length_c   1.000
_cell.angle_alpha   90.00
_cell.angle_beta   90.00
_cell.angle_gamma   90.00
#
_symmetry.space_group_name_H-M   'P 1'
#
loop_
_entity.id
_entity.type
_entity.pdbx_description
1 polymer ?
#
loop_
_entity_poly.entity_id
_entity_poly.type
_entity_poly.pdbx_seq_one_letter_code
_entity_poly.pdbx_strand_id
1 'polypeptide(L)'
;MNAKMTSCRLAFVSDLHIDHSQTWSSQDYLEACQALITQDHIDYFIIGGDISNNWQTSLAFVEELQTSSPAAIYFIPGNHDYWQRQAPKTDP
;
A
#
# COMPACT_ATOMS: atom_id res chain seq x y z
N MET A 1 10.45 22.51 -33.70
CA MET A 1 10.01 21.27 -33.02
C MET A 1 10.07 21.54 -31.53
N ASN A 2 8.93 21.62 -30.84
CA ASN A 2 8.93 21.75 -29.38
C ASN A 2 9.09 20.35 -28.78
N ALA A 3 10.15 20.12 -28.01
CA ALA A 3 10.30 18.89 -27.26
C ALA A 3 9.12 18.76 -26.29
N LYS A 4 8.37 17.66 -26.39
CA LYS A 4 7.29 17.33 -25.46
C LYS A 4 7.96 16.97 -24.13
N MET A 5 7.87 17.84 -23.13
CA MET A 5 8.33 17.50 -21.78
C MET A 5 7.47 16.35 -21.26
N THR A 6 8.09 15.19 -21.05
CA THR A 6 7.47 14.06 -20.35
C THR A 6 7.64 14.30 -18.85
N SER A 7 6.55 14.57 -18.14
CA SER A 7 6.54 14.63 -16.69
C SER A 7 6.38 13.23 -16.12
N CYS A 8 7.15 12.91 -15.08
CA CYS A 8 7.00 11.70 -14.26
C CYS A 8 6.42 12.12 -12.90
N ARG A 9 5.40 11.39 -12.43
CA ARG A 9 4.69 11.66 -11.18
C ARG A 9 4.86 10.50 -10.23
N LEU A 10 5.40 10.81 -9.05
CA LEU A 10 5.67 9.85 -8.00
C LEU A 10 4.83 10.21 -6.77
N ALA A 11 4.11 9.23 -6.25
CA ALA A 11 3.39 9.32 -4.98
C ALA A 11 4.04 8.41 -3.94
N PHE A 12 4.02 8.84 -2.69
CA PHE A 12 4.55 8.09 -1.55
C PHE A 12 3.54 8.12 -0.41
N VAL A 13 3.28 6.97 0.20
CA VAL A 13 2.45 6.79 1.40
C VAL A 13 3.15 5.84 2.37
N SER A 14 2.89 5.97 3.67
CA SER A 14 3.37 5.05 4.70
C SER A 14 2.37 4.99 5.86
N ASP A 15 2.56 4.04 6.77
CA ASP A 15 1.84 3.95 8.05
C ASP A 15 0.31 3.90 7.88
N LEU A 16 -0.16 3.17 6.87
CA LEU A 16 -1.58 3.11 6.52
C LEU A 16 -2.42 2.47 7.65
N HIS A 17 -1.86 1.49 8.36
CA HIS A 17 -2.54 0.74 9.43
C HIS A 17 -4.01 0.39 9.09
N ILE A 18 -4.22 -0.27 7.95
CA ILE A 18 -5.54 -0.56 7.37
C ILE A 18 -6.39 -1.49 8.24
N ASP A 19 -5.80 -2.07 9.28
CA ASP A 19 -6.41 -2.97 10.27
C ASP A 19 -6.76 -2.28 11.61
N HIS A 20 -6.40 -1.00 11.80
CA HIS A 20 -6.71 -0.25 13.04
C HIS A 20 -8.09 0.40 13.03
N SER A 21 -8.62 0.71 11.84
CA SER A 21 -9.87 1.45 11.72
C SER A 21 -11.08 0.58 12.12
N GLN A 22 -12.00 1.16 12.90
CA GLN A 22 -13.28 0.51 13.23
C GLN A 22 -14.36 0.77 12.18
N THR A 23 -14.15 1.75 11.30
CA THR A 23 -15.15 2.23 10.33
C THR A 23 -14.77 1.97 8.90
N TRP A 24 -13.48 1.83 8.60
CA TRP A 24 -12.94 1.66 7.26
C TRP A 24 -12.33 0.27 7.14
N SER A 25 -12.71 -0.43 6.09
CA SER A 25 -12.15 -1.71 5.71
C SER A 25 -10.89 -1.55 4.87
N SER A 26 -10.07 -2.59 4.76
CA SER A 26 -8.92 -2.63 3.84
C SER A 26 -9.28 -2.25 2.39
N GLN A 27 -10.51 -2.55 1.97
CA GLN A 27 -11.01 -2.23 0.63
C GLN A 27 -11.18 -0.71 0.44
N ASP A 28 -11.64 0.01 1.47
CA ASP A 28 -11.80 1.47 1.40
C ASP A 28 -10.44 2.17 1.18
N TYR A 29 -9.38 1.66 1.84
CA TYR A 29 -8.01 2.17 1.64
C TYR A 29 -7.50 1.85 0.23
N LEU A 30 -7.82 0.67 -0.29
CA LEU A 30 -7.44 0.25 -1.63
C LEU A 30 -8.08 1.16 -2.69
N GLU A 31 -9.38 1.40 -2.57
CA GLU A 31 -10.14 2.29 -3.46
C GLU A 31 -9.63 3.73 -3.39
N ALA A 32 -9.29 4.23 -2.19
CA ALA A 32 -8.70 5.56 -2.04
C ALA A 32 -7.33 5.66 -2.74
N CYS A 33 -6.47 4.64 -2.62
CA CYS A 33 -5.18 4.61 -3.31
C CYS A 33 -5.35 4.55 -4.83
N GLN A 34 -6.25 3.70 -5.33
CA GLN A 34 -6.56 3.61 -6.77
C GLN A 34 -7.12 4.93 -7.32
N ALA A 35 -8.01 5.57 -6.56
CA ALA A 35 -8.57 6.87 -6.92
C ALA A 35 -7.46 7.93 -7.04
N LEU A 36 -6.56 8.01 -6.05
CA LEU A 36 -5.42 8.93 -6.10
C LEU A 36 -4.54 8.66 -7.32
N ILE A 37 -4.15 7.40 -7.53
CA ILE A 37 -3.29 7.00 -8.65
C ILE A 37 -3.90 7.41 -9.99
N THR A 38 -5.20 7.16 -10.16
CA THR A 38 -5.92 7.42 -11.41
C THR A 38 -6.14 8.92 -11.65
N GLN A 39 -6.63 9.63 -10.63
CA GLN A 39 -6.98 11.05 -10.73
C GLN A 39 -5.75 11.92 -10.95
N ASP A 40 -4.64 11.58 -10.29
CA ASP A 40 -3.40 12.35 -10.38
C ASP A 40 -2.43 11.81 -11.43
N HIS A 41 -2.81 10.80 -12.21
CA HIS A 41 -1.94 10.19 -13.24
C HIS A 41 -0.56 9.84 -12.68
N ILE A 42 -0.54 9.12 -11.55
CA ILE A 42 0.69 8.70 -10.90
C ILE A 42 1.35 7.58 -11.72
N ASP A 43 2.64 7.72 -12.01
CA ASP A 43 3.43 6.70 -12.71
C ASP A 43 4.01 5.67 -11.72
N TYR A 44 4.42 6.15 -10.54
CA TYR A 44 5.05 5.35 -9.50
C TYR A 44 4.41 5.62 -8.14
N PHE A 45 3.88 4.58 -7.51
CA PHE A 45 3.29 4.65 -6.19
C PHE A 45 4.10 3.81 -5.20
N ILE A 46 4.69 4.47 -4.20
CA ILE A 46 5.58 3.83 -3.24
C ILE A 46 4.88 3.75 -1.89
N ILE A 47 4.85 2.55 -1.34
CA ILE A 47 4.33 2.26 0.00
C ILE A 47 5.53 2.03 0.93
N GLY A 48 5.77 2.97 1.83
CA GLY A 48 6.84 2.99 2.82
C GLY A 48 6.51 2.27 4.12
N GLY A 49 5.90 1.10 4.05
CA GLY A 49 5.74 0.21 5.21
C GLY A 49 4.61 0.55 6.18
N ASP A 50 4.47 -0.32 7.17
CA ASP A 50 3.46 -0.34 8.23
C ASP A 50 2.03 -0.25 7.68
N ILE A 51 1.73 -1.12 6.71
CA ILE A 51 0.41 -1.24 6.10
C ILE A 51 -0.59 -1.86 7.10
N SER A 52 -0.16 -2.89 7.83
CA SER A 52 -0.99 -3.56 8.84
C SER A 52 -0.12 -4.29 9.87
N ASN A 53 -0.71 -4.76 10.98
CA ASN A 53 -0.01 -5.61 11.96
C ASN A 53 0.14 -7.08 11.52
N ASN A 54 -0.36 -7.43 10.33
CA ASN A 54 -0.37 -8.78 9.82
C ASN A 54 0.26 -8.81 8.43
N TRP A 55 1.44 -9.42 8.31
CA TRP A 55 2.17 -9.47 7.04
C TRP A 55 1.36 -10.06 5.88
N GLN A 56 0.46 -11.03 6.14
CA GLN A 56 -0.40 -11.59 5.10
C GLN A 56 -1.39 -10.54 4.58
N THR A 57 -1.94 -9.72 5.48
CA THR A 57 -2.84 -8.61 5.12
C THR A 57 -2.09 -7.53 4.36
N SER A 58 -0.88 -7.17 4.80
CA SER A 58 -0.01 -6.22 4.08
C SER A 58 0.34 -6.71 2.68
N LEU A 59 0.73 -7.98 2.53
CA LEU A 59 1.07 -8.57 1.24
C LEU A 59 -0.13 -8.59 0.29
N ALA A 60 -1.29 -9.07 0.75
CA ALA A 60 -2.51 -9.11 -0.06
C ALA A 60 -2.93 -7.71 -0.54
N PHE A 61 -2.79 -6.68 0.31
CA PHE A 61 -3.07 -5.30 -0.06
C PHE A 61 -2.14 -4.79 -1.17
N VAL A 62 -0.84 -5.08 -1.08
CA VAL A 62 0.15 -4.68 -2.09
C VAL A 62 -0.08 -5.43 -3.40
N GLU A 63 -0.34 -6.73 -3.35
CA GLU A 63 -0.61 -7.55 -4.54
C GLU A 63 -1.87 -7.08 -5.26
N GLU A 64 -2.94 -6.77 -4.52
CA GLU A 64 -4.18 -6.25 -5.09
C GLU A 64 -3.98 -4.86 -5.71
N LEU A 65 -3.22 -3.96 -5.07
CA LEU A 65 -2.88 -2.67 -5.69
C LEU A 65 -2.03 -2.83 -6.95
N GLN A 66 -1.11 -3.81 -6.98
CA GLN A 66 -0.29 -4.10 -8.16
C GLN A 66 -1.09 -4.62 -9.35
N THR A 67 -2.07 -5.49 -9.11
CA THR A 67 -2.87 -6.10 -10.19
C THR A 67 -3.95 -5.17 -10.73
N SER A 68 -4.43 -4.23 -9.90
CA SER A 68 -5.56 -3.36 -10.24
C SER A 68 -5.19 -1.95 -10.67
N SER A 69 -3.92 -1.53 -10.49
CA SER A 69 -3.47 -0.16 -10.74
C SER A 69 -2.72 0.01 -12.07
N PRO A 70 -2.89 1.14 -12.76
CA PRO A 70 -2.08 1.48 -13.94
C PRO A 70 -0.65 1.95 -13.57
N ALA A 71 -0.39 2.29 -12.31
CA ALA A 71 0.93 2.73 -11.84
C ALA A 71 1.83 1.55 -11.47
N ALA A 72 3.15 1.74 -11.56
CA ALA A 72 4.09 0.81 -10.96
C ALA A 72 4.10 0.98 -9.44
N ILE A 73 3.72 -0.09 -8.73
CA ILE A 73 3.65 -0.09 -7.27
C ILE A 73 4.93 -0.69 -6.68
N TYR A 74 5.57 0.05 -5.77
CA TYR A 74 6.71 -0.42 -5.00
C TYR A 74 6.37 -0.43 -3.51
N PHE A 75 6.81 -1.47 -2.82
CA PHE A 75 6.59 -1.66 -1.39
C PHE A 75 7.91 -1.86 -0.67
N ILE A 76 8.13 -1.08 0.38
CA ILE A 76 9.26 -1.18 1.30
C ILE A 76 8.68 -1.62 2.64
N PRO A 77 8.88 -2.88 3.09
CA PRO A 77 8.22 -3.39 4.28
C PRO A 77 8.68 -2.65 5.54
N GLY A 78 7.71 -2.27 6.37
CA GLY A 78 7.91 -1.75 7.71
C GLY A 78 8.11 -2.88 8.74
N ASN A 79 8.24 -2.52 10.01
CA ASN A 79 8.45 -3.51 11.07
C ASN A 79 7.22 -4.38 11.29
N HIS A 80 6.01 -3.83 11.15
CA HIS A 80 4.76 -4.58 11.29
C HIS A 80 4.47 -5.49 10.09
N ASP A 81 4.96 -5.10 8.91
CA ASP A 81 4.82 -5.93 7.70
C ASP A 81 5.82 -7.09 7.66
N TYR A 82 6.96 -6.98 8.35
CA TYR A 82 7.98 -8.03 8.38
C TYR A 82 7.84 -8.94 9.60
N TRP A 83 7.54 -8.38 10.77
CA TRP A 83 7.44 -9.14 12.02
C TRP A 83 5.99 -9.27 12.48
N GLN A 84 5.48 -10.50 12.41
CA GLN A 84 4.28 -10.88 13.15
C GLN A 84 4.70 -11.40 14.53
N ARG A 85 4.28 -10.71 15.59
CA ARG A 85 4.40 -11.29 16.94
C ARG A 85 3.55 -12.55 16.98
N GLN A 86 4.19 -13.71 17.07
CA GLN A 86 3.48 -14.95 17.36
C GLN A 86 2.68 -14.74 18.65
N ALA A 87 1.39 -15.13 18.63
CA ALA A 87 0.62 -15.20 19.87
C ALA A 87 1.43 -16.02 20.90
N PRO A 88 1.43 -15.64 22.19
CA PRO A 88 2.11 -16.43 23.20
C PRO A 88 1.64 -17.88 23.05
N LYS A 89 2.58 -18.83 23.01
CA LYS A 89 2.24 -20.25 23.09
C LYS A 89 1.39 -20.41 24.35
N THR A 90 0.11 -20.70 24.19
CA THR A 90 -0.66 -21.34 25.24
C THR A 90 -0.02 -22.72 25.40
N ASP A 91 0.84 -22.86 26.41
CA ASP A 91 1.33 -24.18 26.81
C ASP A 91 0.10 -25.06 27.14
N PRO A 92 0.10 -26.33 26.69
CA PRO A 92 -1.05 -27.25 26.82
C PRO A 92 -1.39 -27.59 28.28
#